data_AF-A0A238JHI1-F1
#
_entry.id   AF-A0A238JHI1-F1
#
_cell.length_a   1.000
_cell.length_b   1.000
_cell.length_c   1.000
_cell.angle_alpha   90.00
_cell.angle_beta   90.00
_cell.angle_gamma   90.00
#
_symmetry.space_group_name_H-M   'P 1'
#
loop_
_entity.id
_entity.type
_entity.pdbx_description
1 polymer ?
#
loop_
_entity_poly.entity_id
_entity_poly.type
_entity_poly.pdbx_seq_one_letter_code
_entity_poly.pdbx_strand_id
1 'polypeptide(L)'
;MRNFLNAIFGAESIRKRSKAQGGTQGTGDGAKRFAGPHSKTAKGTSDPRPAQSGADVAEAFLARAGNESRAKEIPAWALLLHSPFDPPENPQSWIGGVPKAPPGFDWPRHPDGTRQHFLAQIDLAALGEGAGLPKSGALLIFLAYSWSDNAPDHGYCCKILSEEEMQVAVEQPIPDDLAPLDERMAFFTAAPCFPKRGVDLVAFLDDGQRPPKGVPYAMNKPDQWLRNWGLAAEEAAETMRHFDSYLRGWLGAGGKLKLDELQDRMTKMPQIGAYRTQFDEALAFRDHGPELLEALAAWRDHAAAQPPLAPVDPEALRAHFVQRAGFASNLKPSSDEVFGQNLRSCLLEGSHLALWEGIDHMVSDPEKLGQINEIYRDFAETYATGWRNHRLFGIEPEFPNNSEDRRGQDSVISIASDALLGTQCEHFYGVSIWCRSEDIAQGALGSGQVIRHCAV
;
A
#
# COMPACT_ATOMS: atom_id res chain seq x y z
N MET A 1 9.74 15.44 12.18
CA MET A 1 9.94 14.01 11.85
C MET A 1 11.18 13.40 12.51
N ARG A 2 12.40 13.92 12.30
CA ARG A 2 13.65 13.31 12.85
C ARG A 2 13.75 13.22 14.39
N ASN A 3 13.15 14.16 15.12
CA ASN A 3 13.11 14.14 16.60
C ASN A 3 12.01 13.25 17.19
N PHE A 4 11.09 12.74 16.35
CA PHE A 4 9.93 11.95 16.78
C PHE A 4 10.22 10.44 16.71
N LEU A 5 11.00 10.00 15.71
CA LEU A 5 11.44 8.59 15.61
C LEU A 5 12.36 8.15 16.76
N ASN A 6 13.15 9.07 17.31
CA ASN A 6 14.01 8.81 18.48
C ASN A 6 13.24 8.65 19.81
N ALA A 7 11.96 9.04 19.86
CA ALA A 7 11.14 8.93 21.07
C ALA A 7 10.36 7.60 21.15
N ILE A 8 10.16 6.92 20.00
CA ILE A 8 9.42 5.66 19.91
C ILE A 8 10.37 4.46 19.96
N PHE A 9 11.55 4.57 19.34
CA PHE A 9 12.55 3.51 19.34
C PHE A 9 13.70 3.87 20.29
N GLY A 10 13.67 3.25 21.48
CA GLY A 10 14.76 3.34 22.45
C GLY A 10 16.12 3.09 21.79
N ALA A 11 16.99 4.09 21.87
CA ALA A 11 18.32 4.06 21.29
C ALA A 11 19.23 3.11 22.06
N GLU A 12 19.31 1.82 21.69
CA GLU A 12 20.46 1.00 22.12
C GLU A 12 20.85 -0.25 21.31
N SER A 13 20.17 -0.68 20.23
CA SER A 13 20.55 -1.96 19.57
C SER A 13 21.27 -1.89 18.21
N ILE A 14 21.33 -0.73 17.53
CA ILE A 14 21.95 -0.63 16.19
C ILE A 14 23.26 0.16 16.24
N ARG A 15 24.24 -0.32 17.03
CA ARG A 15 25.64 0.10 16.90
C ARG A 15 26.56 -1.07 17.22
N LYS A 16 26.73 -1.99 16.27
CA LYS A 16 27.93 -2.84 16.14
C LYS A 16 27.81 -3.67 14.86
N ARG A 17 28.20 -3.09 13.71
CA ARG A 17 28.74 -3.79 12.53
C ARG A 17 29.12 -2.77 11.45
N SER A 18 30.35 -2.26 11.54
CA SER A 18 31.24 -1.91 10.40
C SER A 18 32.39 -1.01 10.88
N LYS A 19 33.45 -1.62 11.42
CA LYS A 19 34.79 -1.01 11.41
C LYS A 19 35.81 -2.12 11.18
N ALA A 20 36.14 -2.35 9.92
CA ALA A 20 37.40 -2.95 9.48
C ALA A 20 37.71 -2.43 8.08
N GLN A 21 39.00 -2.16 7.83
CA GLN A 21 39.64 -1.55 6.64
C GLN A 21 39.56 -0.01 6.65
N GLY A 22 40.63 0.73 6.96
CA GLY A 22 41.99 0.71 6.36
C GLY A 22 41.92 1.57 5.10
N GLY A 23 42.38 2.82 5.01
CA GLY A 23 43.64 3.38 5.47
C GLY A 23 44.45 3.77 4.23
N THR A 24 44.36 5.03 3.77
CA THR A 24 45.41 5.72 2.99
C THR A 24 45.12 7.22 2.96
N GLN A 25 46.06 8.00 3.51
CA GLN A 25 46.17 9.45 3.35
C GLN A 25 46.74 9.75 1.96
N GLY A 26 46.12 10.69 1.25
CA GLY A 26 46.63 11.29 0.02
C GLY A 26 46.37 12.79 0.04
N THR A 27 47.39 13.56 0.35
CA THR A 27 47.48 15.02 0.18
C THR A 27 47.65 15.33 -1.31
N GLY A 28 46.89 16.28 -1.87
CA GLY A 28 47.11 16.71 -3.25
C GLY A 28 46.21 17.85 -3.71
N ASP A 29 46.80 19.05 -3.74
CA ASP A 29 46.36 20.28 -4.41
C ASP A 29 45.71 20.08 -5.79
N GLY A 30 44.72 20.91 -6.12
CA GLY A 30 44.21 20.97 -7.49
C GLY A 30 42.97 21.82 -7.75
N ALA A 31 42.88 23.04 -7.23
CA ALA A 31 41.84 23.99 -7.64
C ALA A 31 42.11 24.50 -9.08
N LYS A 32 41.47 23.89 -10.09
CA LYS A 32 41.36 24.46 -11.44
C LYS A 32 39.90 24.71 -11.80
N ARG A 33 39.60 26.00 -11.91
CA ARG A 33 38.36 26.59 -12.41
C ARG A 33 38.13 26.19 -13.86
N PHE A 34 37.04 25.47 -14.15
CA PHE A 34 36.49 25.35 -15.49
C PHE A 34 35.50 26.49 -15.72
N ALA A 35 35.90 27.50 -16.49
CA ALA A 35 35.01 28.49 -17.07
C ALA A 35 34.52 27.96 -18.42
N GLY A 36 33.30 27.45 -18.46
CA GLY A 36 32.61 27.10 -19.70
C GLY A 36 32.08 28.34 -20.42
N PRO A 37 31.95 28.32 -21.76
CA PRO A 37 31.49 29.47 -22.53
C PRO A 37 30.01 29.76 -22.27
N HIS A 38 29.72 30.98 -21.80
CA HIS A 38 28.37 31.51 -21.69
C HIS A 38 27.73 31.64 -23.09
N SER A 39 26.84 30.71 -23.40
CA SER A 39 25.86 30.83 -24.47
C SER A 39 25.00 32.08 -24.23
N LYS A 40 25.06 33.05 -25.15
CA LYS A 40 24.17 34.21 -25.19
C LYS A 40 22.77 33.73 -25.60
N THR A 41 21.93 33.40 -24.63
CA THR A 41 20.50 33.15 -24.88
C THR A 41 19.86 34.39 -25.48
N ALA A 42 19.27 34.25 -26.67
CA ALA A 42 18.52 35.28 -27.35
C ALA A 42 17.38 35.79 -26.44
N LYS A 43 17.26 37.12 -26.30
CA LYS A 43 16.11 37.79 -25.69
C LYS A 43 14.89 37.58 -26.59
N GLY A 44 14.24 36.43 -26.47
CA GLY A 44 12.89 36.23 -26.98
C GLY A 44 11.93 37.10 -26.17
N THR A 45 11.19 37.98 -26.84
CA THR A 45 10.07 38.73 -26.29
C THR A 45 8.95 37.74 -25.97
N SER A 46 8.98 37.13 -24.79
CA SER A 46 7.83 36.35 -24.31
C SER A 46 6.72 37.34 -23.95
N ASP A 47 5.63 37.33 -24.72
CA ASP A 47 4.41 38.03 -24.34
C ASP A 47 4.04 37.66 -22.88
N PRO A 48 3.65 38.64 -22.04
CA PRO A 48 3.26 38.36 -20.67
C PRO A 48 2.05 37.44 -20.66
N ARG A 49 2.23 36.18 -20.25
CA ARG A 49 1.10 35.29 -19.97
C ARG A 49 0.25 35.96 -18.88
N PRO A 50 -1.09 36.01 -19.03
CA PRO A 50 -1.97 36.53 -17.98
C PRO A 50 -1.72 35.74 -16.69
N ALA A 51 -1.67 36.44 -15.56
CA ALA A 51 -1.48 35.81 -14.25
C ALA A 51 -2.67 34.90 -13.94
N GLN A 52 -2.42 33.60 -13.78
CA GLN A 52 -3.43 32.65 -13.30
C GLN A 52 -3.74 32.92 -11.83
N SER A 53 -5.02 32.91 -11.45
CA SER A 53 -5.41 33.01 -10.05
C SER A 53 -5.14 31.67 -9.33
N GLY A 54 -5.07 31.71 -8.00
CA GLY A 54 -4.95 30.46 -7.22
C GLY A 54 -6.14 29.51 -7.41
N ALA A 55 -7.32 30.04 -7.72
CA ALA A 55 -8.50 29.24 -8.04
C ALA A 55 -8.34 28.50 -9.38
N ASP A 56 -7.82 29.17 -10.41
CA ASP A 56 -7.59 28.55 -11.73
C ASP A 56 -6.57 27.40 -11.63
N VAL A 57 -5.54 27.56 -10.80
CA VAL A 57 -4.54 26.51 -10.55
C VAL A 57 -5.17 25.32 -9.81
N ALA A 58 -6.02 25.57 -8.81
CA ALA A 58 -6.72 24.52 -8.08
C ALA A 58 -7.71 23.76 -8.97
N GLU A 59 -8.51 24.47 -9.77
CA GLU A 59 -9.44 23.87 -10.74
C GLU A 59 -8.70 23.04 -11.79
N ALA A 60 -7.62 23.59 -12.37
CA ALA A 60 -6.79 22.85 -13.32
C ALA A 60 -6.16 21.60 -12.68
N PHE A 61 -5.74 21.67 -11.41
CA PHE A 61 -5.20 20.53 -10.68
C PHE A 61 -6.27 19.45 -10.44
N LEU A 62 -7.47 19.84 -10.00
CA LEU A 62 -8.59 18.90 -9.81
C LEU A 62 -9.01 18.25 -11.14
N ALA A 63 -9.06 19.02 -12.23
CA ALA A 63 -9.40 18.50 -13.55
C ALA A 63 -8.40 17.43 -14.04
N ARG A 64 -7.10 17.56 -13.70
CA ARG A 64 -6.07 16.56 -14.05
C ARG A 64 -6.31 15.20 -13.42
N ALA A 65 -7.06 15.11 -12.32
CA ALA A 65 -7.43 13.82 -11.75
C ALA A 65 -8.26 12.96 -12.72
N GLY A 66 -8.93 13.58 -13.71
CA GLY A 66 -9.72 12.89 -14.74
C GLY A 66 -11.08 12.37 -14.24
N ASN A 67 -11.46 12.69 -13.01
CA ASN A 67 -12.67 12.16 -12.37
C ASN A 67 -13.97 12.68 -13.01
N GLU A 68 -13.98 13.90 -13.56
CA GLU A 68 -15.20 14.54 -14.10
C GLU A 68 -15.77 13.81 -15.31
N SER A 69 -14.91 13.26 -16.16
CA SER A 69 -15.31 12.55 -17.39
C SER A 69 -15.49 11.05 -17.19
N ARG A 70 -15.05 10.49 -16.05
CA ARG A 70 -15.10 9.05 -15.80
C ARG A 70 -16.51 8.64 -15.40
N ALA A 71 -16.93 7.45 -15.82
CA ALA A 71 -18.15 6.85 -15.30
C ALA A 71 -18.04 6.66 -13.78
N LYS A 72 -19.17 6.79 -13.07
CA LYS A 72 -19.22 6.62 -11.60
C LYS A 72 -18.88 5.21 -11.15
N GLU A 73 -19.10 4.25 -12.04
CA GLU A 73 -18.91 2.82 -11.83
C GLU A 73 -18.35 2.22 -13.12
N ILE A 74 -17.24 1.45 -13.03
CA ILE A 74 -16.69 0.72 -14.18
C ILE A 74 -16.28 -0.71 -13.80
N PRO A 75 -16.32 -1.68 -14.73
CA PRO A 75 -15.88 -3.04 -14.47
C PRO A 75 -14.40 -3.10 -14.05
N ALA A 76 -14.11 -3.94 -13.07
CA ALA A 76 -12.76 -4.19 -12.58
C ALA A 76 -12.64 -5.64 -12.08
N TRP A 77 -11.39 -6.08 -11.87
CA TRP A 77 -11.08 -7.38 -11.29
C TRP A 77 -10.10 -7.20 -10.15
N ALA A 78 -10.48 -7.67 -8.96
CA ALA A 78 -9.59 -7.72 -7.82
C ALA A 78 -8.59 -8.86 -8.04
N LEU A 79 -7.31 -8.59 -7.81
CA LEU A 79 -6.23 -9.57 -7.89
C LEU A 79 -5.97 -10.10 -6.47
N LEU A 80 -6.66 -11.16 -6.09
CA LEU A 80 -6.53 -11.77 -4.76
C LEU A 80 -5.38 -12.77 -4.77
N LEU A 81 -4.40 -12.62 -3.89
CA LEU A 81 -3.25 -13.51 -3.87
C LEU A 81 -3.67 -14.91 -3.40
N HIS A 82 -3.05 -15.95 -3.95
CA HIS A 82 -3.19 -17.30 -3.43
C HIS A 82 -2.51 -17.44 -2.06
N SER A 83 -3.02 -18.38 -1.26
CA SER A 83 -2.49 -18.67 0.07
C SER A 83 -1.00 -19.02 -0.03
N PRO A 84 -0.13 -18.41 0.79
CA PRO A 84 1.27 -18.80 0.84
C PRO A 84 1.44 -20.21 1.42
N PHE A 85 0.45 -20.72 2.17
CA PHE A 85 0.47 -22.02 2.83
C PHE A 85 -0.01 -23.18 1.96
N ASP A 86 -0.78 -22.89 0.92
CA ASP A 86 -1.30 -23.86 -0.03
C ASP A 86 -1.28 -23.26 -1.45
N PRO A 87 -0.07 -22.97 -1.99
CA PRO A 87 0.04 -22.38 -3.30
C PRO A 87 -0.37 -23.41 -4.37
N PRO A 88 -1.21 -23.05 -5.35
CA PRO A 88 -1.53 -23.97 -6.42
C PRO A 88 -0.29 -24.30 -7.24
N GLU A 89 -0.19 -25.54 -7.71
CA GLU A 89 0.96 -26.02 -8.47
C GLU A 89 1.15 -25.26 -9.80
N ASN A 90 0.05 -24.80 -10.41
CA ASN A 90 0.07 -24.18 -11.73
C ASN A 90 -0.95 -23.03 -11.86
N PRO A 91 -0.71 -21.87 -11.21
CA PRO A 91 -1.57 -20.72 -11.37
C PRO A 91 -1.55 -20.23 -12.83
N GLN A 92 -2.73 -19.88 -13.36
CA GLN A 92 -2.86 -19.32 -14.72
C GLN A 92 -2.63 -17.80 -14.75
N SER A 93 -2.90 -17.12 -13.63
CA SER A 93 -2.60 -15.70 -13.41
C SER A 93 -1.69 -15.53 -12.20
N TRP A 94 -0.73 -14.62 -12.27
CA TRP A 94 0.18 -14.31 -11.16
C TRP A 94 0.82 -12.92 -11.28
N ILE A 95 1.34 -12.43 -10.16
CA ILE A 95 2.18 -11.23 -10.04
C ILE A 95 3.60 -11.67 -9.72
N GLY A 96 4.61 -11.01 -10.31
CA GLY A 96 6.04 -11.27 -10.10
C GLY A 96 6.57 -12.56 -10.75
N GLY A 97 7.83 -12.90 -10.48
CA GLY A 97 8.52 -14.03 -11.11
C GLY A 97 8.88 -13.78 -12.57
N VAL A 98 8.53 -14.74 -13.44
CA VAL A 98 8.79 -14.69 -14.89
C VAL A 98 7.52 -15.02 -15.67
N PRO A 99 7.35 -14.52 -16.91
CA PRO A 99 6.21 -14.88 -17.75
C PRO A 99 6.33 -16.31 -18.27
N LYS A 100 5.17 -16.91 -18.60
CA LYS A 100 5.12 -17.99 -19.58
C LYS A 100 4.92 -17.36 -20.95
N ALA A 101 5.80 -17.70 -21.89
CA ALA A 101 5.72 -17.23 -23.27
C ALA A 101 6.26 -18.30 -24.25
N PRO A 102 5.94 -18.21 -25.55
CA PRO A 102 6.50 -19.12 -26.55
C PRO A 102 8.03 -19.10 -26.59
N PRO A 103 8.68 -20.19 -27.04
CA PRO A 103 10.11 -20.18 -27.31
C PRO A 103 10.50 -19.04 -28.27
N GLY A 104 11.56 -18.31 -27.94
CA GLY A 104 12.02 -17.16 -28.73
C GLY A 104 11.28 -15.84 -28.43
N PHE A 105 10.49 -15.78 -27.36
CA PHE A 105 9.86 -14.55 -26.87
C PHE A 105 10.90 -13.43 -26.69
N ASP A 106 10.66 -12.29 -27.35
CA ASP A 106 11.52 -11.11 -27.21
C ASP A 106 11.13 -10.32 -25.97
N TRP A 107 11.95 -10.46 -24.94
CA TRP A 107 11.71 -9.80 -23.66
C TRP A 107 11.74 -8.27 -23.81
N PRO A 108 10.66 -7.55 -23.42
CA PRO A 108 10.52 -6.13 -23.70
C PRO A 108 11.68 -5.27 -23.23
N ARG A 109 12.04 -4.29 -24.05
CA ARG A 109 13.06 -3.27 -23.75
C ARG A 109 12.45 -1.87 -23.78
N HIS A 110 12.93 -1.02 -22.89
CA HIS A 110 12.69 0.42 -22.92
C HIS A 110 13.42 1.08 -24.11
N PRO A 111 13.05 2.28 -24.59
CA PRO A 111 13.74 2.94 -25.70
C PRO A 111 15.24 3.21 -25.47
N ASP A 112 15.70 3.25 -24.22
CA ASP A 112 17.12 3.34 -23.87
C ASP A 112 17.87 1.99 -23.97
N GLY A 113 17.17 0.91 -24.33
CA GLY A 113 17.70 -0.44 -24.48
C GLY A 113 17.65 -1.30 -23.22
N THR A 114 17.30 -0.75 -22.06
CA THR A 114 17.19 -1.51 -20.80
C THR A 114 16.03 -2.51 -20.84
N ARG A 115 16.22 -3.69 -20.22
CA ARG A 115 15.15 -4.70 -20.09
C ARG A 115 14.11 -4.21 -19.08
N GLN A 116 12.83 -4.45 -19.39
CA GLN A 116 11.73 -4.15 -18.48
C GLN A 116 11.52 -5.31 -17.49
N HIS A 117 11.12 -5.02 -16.26
CA HIS A 117 10.79 -6.02 -15.24
C HIS A 117 9.41 -6.60 -15.49
N PHE A 118 9.28 -7.91 -15.40
CA PHE A 118 7.98 -8.57 -15.47
C PHE A 118 7.18 -8.25 -14.21
N LEU A 119 5.97 -7.72 -14.39
CA LEU A 119 5.05 -7.36 -13.31
C LEU A 119 4.00 -8.45 -13.09
N ALA A 120 3.28 -8.85 -14.14
CA ALA A 120 2.16 -9.77 -14.00
C ALA A 120 1.85 -10.50 -15.32
N GLN A 121 1.25 -11.68 -15.17
CA GLN A 121 0.59 -12.42 -16.24
C GLN A 121 -0.86 -12.69 -15.83
N ILE A 122 -1.79 -12.35 -16.72
CA ILE A 122 -3.23 -12.51 -16.51
C ILE A 122 -3.78 -13.45 -17.57
N ASP A 123 -4.45 -14.52 -17.13
CA ASP A 123 -5.24 -15.38 -18.00
C ASP A 123 -6.49 -14.63 -18.50
N LEU A 124 -6.57 -14.46 -19.81
CA LEU A 124 -7.65 -13.71 -20.43
C LEU A 124 -9.00 -14.44 -20.35
N ALA A 125 -8.99 -15.77 -20.23
CA ALA A 125 -10.23 -16.54 -20.06
C ALA A 125 -10.93 -16.24 -18.73
N ALA A 126 -10.19 -15.76 -17.71
CA ALA A 126 -10.73 -15.41 -16.40
C ALA A 126 -11.48 -14.07 -16.39
N LEU A 127 -11.31 -13.22 -17.41
CA LEU A 127 -11.92 -11.89 -17.45
C LEU A 127 -13.39 -11.90 -17.88
N GLY A 128 -13.83 -12.93 -18.60
CA GLY A 128 -15.17 -12.94 -19.21
C GLY A 128 -15.29 -11.93 -20.37
N GLU A 129 -16.50 -11.46 -20.65
CA GLU A 129 -16.74 -10.49 -21.74
C GLU A 129 -16.65 -9.04 -21.23
N GLY A 130 -16.15 -8.12 -22.06
CA GLY A 130 -16.29 -6.67 -21.83
C GLY A 130 -15.00 -5.87 -21.60
N ALA A 131 -13.83 -6.49 -21.55
CA ALA A 131 -12.56 -5.79 -21.33
C ALA A 131 -11.88 -5.24 -22.60
N GLY A 132 -12.50 -5.38 -23.78
CA GLY A 132 -11.85 -5.05 -25.07
C GLY A 132 -10.68 -5.99 -25.44
N LEU A 133 -10.47 -7.06 -24.66
CA LEU A 133 -9.39 -8.04 -24.83
C LEU A 133 -9.88 -9.33 -25.49
N PRO A 134 -8.97 -10.16 -26.06
CA PRO A 134 -9.30 -11.51 -26.50
C PRO A 134 -9.91 -12.36 -25.39
N LYS A 135 -10.74 -13.35 -25.77
CA LYS A 135 -11.44 -14.24 -24.83
C LYS A 135 -10.55 -15.31 -24.18
N SER A 136 -9.35 -15.54 -24.73
CA SER A 136 -8.39 -16.55 -24.28
C SER A 136 -6.96 -16.10 -24.58
N GLY A 137 -5.98 -16.79 -24.01
CA GLY A 137 -4.57 -16.41 -24.07
C GLY A 137 -4.12 -15.72 -22.78
N ALA A 138 -3.08 -14.89 -22.85
CA ALA A 138 -2.53 -14.22 -21.68
C ALA A 138 -2.17 -12.75 -21.96
N LEU A 139 -2.42 -11.88 -20.98
CA LEU A 139 -1.86 -10.53 -20.93
C LEU A 139 -0.61 -10.54 -20.05
N LEU A 140 0.54 -10.24 -20.65
CA LEU A 140 1.81 -10.04 -19.96
C LEU A 140 2.08 -8.55 -19.78
N ILE A 141 2.48 -8.15 -18.58
CA ILE A 141 2.70 -6.75 -18.22
C ILE A 141 4.13 -6.58 -17.71
N PHE A 142 4.84 -5.61 -18.26
CA PHE A 142 6.22 -5.27 -17.92
C PHE A 142 6.36 -3.79 -17.56
N LEU A 143 7.30 -3.47 -16.68
CA LEU A 143 7.60 -2.12 -16.19
C LEU A 143 9.06 -1.77 -16.41
N ALA A 144 9.33 -0.53 -16.80
CA ALA A 144 10.67 0.04 -16.85
C ALA A 144 10.71 1.25 -15.91
N TYR A 145 11.62 1.21 -14.93
CA TYR A 145 11.89 2.38 -14.10
C TYR A 145 13.21 3.01 -14.52
N SER A 146 13.20 4.32 -14.71
CA SER A 146 14.42 5.09 -14.87
C SER A 146 14.50 6.18 -13.82
N TRP A 147 15.63 6.22 -13.11
CA TRP A 147 15.90 7.20 -12.04
C TRP A 147 16.83 8.31 -12.49
N SER A 148 17.26 8.31 -13.75
CA SER A 148 18.12 9.36 -14.24
C SER A 148 17.29 10.63 -14.42
N ASP A 149 17.73 11.74 -13.82
CA ASP A 149 17.13 13.09 -13.99
C ASP A 149 17.01 13.51 -15.47
N ASN A 150 17.73 12.83 -16.36
CA ASN A 150 17.74 13.03 -17.81
C ASN A 150 17.16 11.84 -18.60
N ALA A 151 16.62 10.82 -17.93
CA ALA A 151 16.15 9.63 -18.61
C ALA A 151 14.73 9.85 -19.14
N PRO A 152 14.38 9.20 -20.26
CA PRO A 152 13.00 9.13 -20.69
C PRO A 152 12.10 8.63 -19.56
N ASP A 153 10.86 9.13 -19.57
CA ASP A 153 9.79 8.82 -18.61
C ASP A 153 9.70 7.33 -18.27
N HIS A 154 9.17 6.98 -17.09
CA HIS A 154 8.89 5.59 -16.73
C HIS A 154 8.10 4.89 -17.83
N GLY A 155 8.54 3.69 -18.21
CA GLY A 155 7.98 2.95 -19.33
C GLY A 155 7.22 1.72 -18.88
N TYR A 156 6.38 1.18 -19.76
CA TYR A 156 5.78 -0.13 -19.59
C TYR A 156 5.63 -0.82 -20.94
N CYS A 157 5.28 -2.10 -20.92
CA CYS A 157 4.90 -2.84 -22.11
C CYS A 157 3.83 -3.88 -21.75
N CYS A 158 2.72 -3.87 -22.49
CA CYS A 158 1.72 -4.91 -22.45
C CYS A 158 1.86 -5.78 -23.70
N LYS A 159 1.91 -7.11 -23.51
CA LYS A 159 1.91 -8.10 -24.59
C LYS A 159 0.71 -9.00 -24.42
N ILE A 160 -0.09 -9.16 -25.48
CA ILE A 160 -1.16 -10.16 -25.52
C ILE A 160 -0.63 -11.36 -26.29
N LEU A 161 -0.62 -12.52 -25.64
CA LEU A 161 -0.34 -13.80 -26.25
C LEU A 161 -1.65 -14.49 -26.59
N SER A 162 -1.72 -15.12 -27.76
CA SER A 162 -2.86 -15.92 -28.17
C SER A 162 -2.95 -17.23 -27.38
N GLU A 163 -4.09 -17.91 -27.48
CA GLU A 163 -4.26 -19.25 -26.89
C GLU A 163 -3.27 -20.26 -27.49
N GLU A 164 -3.02 -20.21 -28.80
CA GLU A 164 -2.04 -21.08 -29.47
C GLU A 164 -0.60 -20.81 -29.00
N GLU A 165 -0.25 -19.55 -28.78
CA GLU A 165 1.04 -19.19 -28.18
C GLU A 165 1.16 -19.73 -26.76
N MET A 166 0.08 -19.66 -25.98
CA MET A 166 0.04 -20.19 -24.61
C MET A 166 0.13 -21.72 -24.53
N GLN A 167 -0.30 -22.46 -25.57
CA GLN A 167 -0.18 -23.93 -25.62
C GLN A 167 1.27 -24.41 -25.67
N VAL A 168 2.17 -23.63 -26.25
CA VAL A 168 3.61 -23.92 -26.32
C VAL A 168 4.44 -23.08 -25.35
N ALA A 169 3.79 -22.25 -24.54
CA ALA A 169 4.46 -21.32 -23.65
C ALA A 169 5.16 -22.05 -22.51
N VAL A 170 6.38 -21.63 -22.23
CA VAL A 170 7.19 -22.09 -21.10
C VAL A 170 7.64 -20.89 -20.28
N GLU A 171 7.97 -21.12 -19.02
CA GLU A 171 8.56 -20.07 -18.19
C GLU A 171 9.87 -19.59 -18.82
N GLN A 172 9.95 -18.28 -19.06
CA GLN A 172 11.13 -17.68 -19.67
C GLN A 172 12.22 -17.45 -18.62
N PRO A 173 13.50 -17.70 -18.94
CA PRO A 173 14.58 -17.36 -18.03
C PRO A 173 14.67 -15.85 -17.84
N ILE A 174 15.06 -15.42 -16.64
CA ILE A 174 15.38 -14.02 -16.36
C ILE A 174 16.56 -13.62 -17.26
N PRO A 175 16.48 -12.51 -18.01
CA PRO A 175 17.60 -12.04 -18.80
C PRO A 175 18.80 -11.68 -17.93
N ASP A 176 20.00 -12.13 -18.34
CA ASP A 176 21.26 -11.85 -17.60
C ASP A 176 21.57 -10.35 -17.47
N ASP A 177 21.00 -9.53 -18.36
CA ASP A 177 21.15 -8.06 -18.40
C ASP A 177 20.00 -7.31 -17.68
N LEU A 178 19.10 -8.00 -16.97
CA LEU A 178 18.05 -7.36 -16.19
C LEU A 178 18.63 -6.75 -14.90
N ALA A 179 18.39 -5.45 -14.70
CA ALA A 179 18.82 -4.76 -13.48
C ALA A 179 18.09 -5.31 -12.23
N PRO A 180 18.72 -5.31 -11.04
CA PRO A 180 18.04 -5.69 -9.81
C PRO A 180 16.98 -4.65 -9.42
N LEU A 181 15.90 -5.11 -8.78
CA LEU A 181 14.86 -4.28 -8.18
C LEU A 181 15.35 -3.67 -6.85
N ASP A 182 16.37 -2.81 -6.90
CA ASP A 182 17.01 -2.22 -5.71
C ASP A 182 16.48 -0.83 -5.32
N GLU A 183 17.11 -0.20 -4.34
CA GLU A 183 16.75 1.15 -3.86
C GLU A 183 16.74 2.22 -4.97
N ARG A 184 17.53 2.03 -6.05
CA ARG A 184 17.51 2.94 -7.22
C ARG A 184 16.21 2.83 -8.01
N MET A 185 15.53 1.70 -7.89
CA MET A 185 14.18 1.48 -8.42
C MET A 185 13.11 1.72 -7.36
N ALA A 186 13.50 2.19 -6.16
CA ALA A 186 12.65 2.40 -5.01
C ALA A 186 11.98 1.10 -4.52
N PHE A 187 12.73 -0.01 -4.43
CA PHE A 187 12.26 -1.24 -3.79
C PHE A 187 13.25 -1.73 -2.73
N PHE A 188 12.75 -2.42 -1.70
CA PHE A 188 13.57 -2.97 -0.61
C PHE A 188 14.20 -4.34 -0.89
N THR A 189 14.01 -4.88 -2.09
CA THR A 189 14.63 -6.14 -2.52
C THR A 189 15.91 -5.86 -3.30
N ALA A 190 16.73 -6.88 -3.56
CA ALA A 190 17.81 -6.82 -4.55
C ALA A 190 17.67 -7.93 -5.59
N ALA A 191 16.51 -8.61 -5.59
CA ALA A 191 16.20 -9.66 -6.54
C ALA A 191 15.99 -9.06 -7.94
N PRO A 192 16.30 -9.83 -9.01
CA PRO A 192 16.04 -9.39 -10.38
C PRO A 192 14.55 -9.38 -10.74
N CYS A 193 13.69 -10.04 -9.95
CA CYS A 193 12.25 -10.09 -10.14
C CYS A 193 11.51 -10.01 -8.81
N PHE A 194 10.26 -9.56 -8.85
CA PHE A 194 9.35 -9.65 -7.70
C PHE A 194 9.10 -11.13 -7.35
N PRO A 195 8.82 -11.50 -6.09
CA PRO A 195 8.34 -12.83 -5.74
C PRO A 195 7.11 -13.22 -6.56
N LYS A 196 7.10 -14.44 -7.11
CA LYS A 196 5.95 -14.98 -7.86
C LYS A 196 4.82 -15.33 -6.89
N ARG A 197 3.64 -14.73 -7.07
CA ARG A 197 2.41 -15.06 -6.33
C ARG A 197 1.25 -15.26 -7.30
N GLY A 198 0.66 -16.46 -7.29
CA GLY A 198 -0.56 -16.74 -8.02
C GLY A 198 -1.70 -15.85 -7.54
N VAL A 199 -2.64 -15.54 -8.43
CA VAL A 199 -3.81 -14.71 -8.10
C VAL A 199 -5.11 -15.29 -8.65
N ASP A 200 -6.18 -15.10 -7.89
CA ASP A 200 -7.56 -15.24 -8.36
C ASP A 200 -8.10 -13.88 -8.81
N LEU A 201 -8.85 -13.88 -9.90
CA LEU A 201 -9.51 -12.69 -10.43
C LEU A 201 -10.97 -12.67 -9.99
N VAL A 202 -11.33 -11.70 -9.15
CA VAL A 202 -12.70 -11.50 -8.69
C VAL A 202 -13.28 -10.26 -9.34
N ALA A 203 -14.20 -10.46 -10.29
CA ALA A 203 -14.89 -9.35 -10.95
C ALA A 203 -15.73 -8.54 -9.94
N PHE A 204 -15.68 -7.21 -10.06
CA PHE A 204 -16.51 -6.30 -9.30
C PHE A 204 -16.82 -5.03 -10.11
N LEU A 205 -17.81 -4.27 -9.63
CA LEU A 205 -18.12 -2.95 -10.18
C LEU A 205 -17.45 -1.91 -9.28
N ASP A 206 -16.46 -1.21 -9.82
CA ASP A 206 -15.64 -0.27 -9.06
C ASP A 206 -16.31 1.10 -9.01
N ASP A 207 -16.74 1.51 -7.82
CA ASP A 207 -17.33 2.82 -7.50
C ASP A 207 -16.34 3.74 -6.77
N GLY A 208 -15.05 3.37 -6.74
CA GLY A 208 -13.99 4.06 -6.02
C GLY A 208 -14.00 3.84 -4.51
N GLN A 209 -14.96 3.08 -3.96
CA GLN A 209 -14.99 2.73 -2.54
C GLN A 209 -13.95 1.64 -2.21
N ARG A 210 -13.51 1.62 -0.96
CA ARG A 210 -12.56 0.62 -0.45
C ARG A 210 -13.06 -0.01 0.85
N PRO A 211 -12.98 -1.34 1.01
CA PRO A 211 -12.80 -2.32 -0.08
C PRO A 211 -13.99 -2.27 -1.07
N PRO A 212 -13.82 -2.74 -2.31
CA PRO A 212 -14.94 -2.78 -3.25
C PRO A 212 -16.05 -3.73 -2.80
N LYS A 213 -17.30 -3.40 -3.14
CA LYS A 213 -18.46 -4.23 -2.80
C LYS A 213 -18.34 -5.62 -3.42
N GLY A 214 -18.57 -6.66 -2.61
CA GLY A 214 -18.54 -8.06 -3.06
C GLY A 214 -17.14 -8.68 -3.15
N VAL A 215 -16.07 -7.88 -2.97
CA VAL A 215 -14.71 -8.42 -2.89
C VAL A 215 -14.43 -8.88 -1.44
N PRO A 216 -13.89 -10.09 -1.24
CA PRO A 216 -13.53 -10.58 0.09
C PRO A 216 -12.57 -9.62 0.82
N TYR A 217 -13.03 -9.07 1.95
CA TYR A 217 -12.21 -8.34 2.90
C TYR A 217 -12.67 -8.66 4.31
N ALA A 218 -12.01 -9.64 4.93
CA ALA A 218 -12.43 -10.16 6.22
C ALA A 218 -11.91 -9.35 7.42
N MET A 219 -11.06 -8.34 7.19
CA MET A 219 -10.34 -7.67 8.29
C MET A 219 -11.16 -6.56 8.97
N ASN A 220 -12.24 -6.08 8.36
CA ASN A 220 -13.12 -5.06 8.95
C ASN A 220 -14.11 -5.61 10.00
N LYS A 221 -14.17 -6.93 10.17
CA LYS A 221 -15.11 -7.59 11.08
C LYS A 221 -14.36 -8.57 11.98
N PRO A 222 -14.22 -8.27 13.28
CA PRO A 222 -13.46 -9.09 14.21
C PRO A 222 -13.82 -10.57 14.18
N ASP A 223 -15.10 -10.91 14.05
CA ASP A 223 -15.61 -12.29 14.00
C ASP A 223 -15.16 -13.07 12.75
N GLN A 224 -14.68 -12.40 11.71
CA GLN A 224 -14.21 -13.05 10.49
C GLN A 224 -12.74 -13.47 10.54
N TRP A 225 -11.93 -12.81 11.39
CA TRP A 225 -10.49 -13.03 11.48
C TRP A 225 -9.98 -13.45 12.86
N LEU A 226 -10.68 -13.13 13.96
CA LEU A 226 -10.39 -13.63 15.31
C LEU A 226 -11.00 -15.02 15.54
N ARG A 227 -10.39 -16.04 14.93
CA ARG A 227 -10.95 -17.40 14.90
C ARG A 227 -10.58 -18.27 16.11
N ASN A 228 -9.48 -17.97 16.80
CA ASN A 228 -9.01 -18.75 17.95
C ASN A 228 -8.61 -17.87 19.14
N TRP A 229 -8.64 -18.44 20.34
CA TRP A 229 -8.39 -17.71 21.58
C TRP A 229 -6.96 -17.18 21.72
N GLY A 230 -5.97 -17.87 21.15
CA GLY A 230 -4.57 -17.41 21.13
C GLY A 230 -4.45 -16.08 20.40
N LEU A 231 -5.01 -16.00 19.20
CA LEU A 231 -5.04 -14.77 18.42
C LEU A 231 -5.87 -13.66 19.10
N ALA A 232 -6.97 -14.01 19.78
CA ALA A 232 -7.75 -13.05 20.57
C ALA A 232 -6.94 -12.45 21.74
N ALA A 233 -6.09 -13.25 22.39
CA ALA A 233 -5.21 -12.77 23.45
C ALA A 233 -4.13 -11.81 22.91
N GLU A 234 -3.51 -12.15 21.77
CA GLU A 234 -2.51 -11.30 21.10
C GLU A 234 -3.14 -9.99 20.59
N GLU A 235 -4.32 -10.04 19.98
CA GLU A 235 -5.07 -8.84 19.57
C GLU A 235 -5.35 -7.93 20.76
N ALA A 236 -5.82 -8.50 21.87
CA ALA A 236 -6.14 -7.74 23.06
C ALA A 236 -4.88 -7.07 23.64
N ALA A 237 -3.75 -7.79 23.68
CA ALA A 237 -2.48 -7.25 24.13
C ALA A 237 -1.99 -6.08 23.26
N GLU A 238 -2.08 -6.22 21.94
CA GLU A 238 -1.71 -5.15 20.99
C GLU A 238 -2.63 -3.93 21.08
N THR A 239 -3.95 -4.16 21.17
CA THR A 239 -4.94 -3.11 21.37
C THR A 239 -4.71 -2.38 22.69
N MET A 240 -4.41 -3.09 23.79
CA MET A 240 -4.05 -2.50 25.07
C MET A 240 -2.78 -1.65 24.97
N ARG A 241 -1.73 -2.17 24.32
CA ARG A 241 -0.46 -1.45 24.14
C ARG A 241 -0.66 -0.13 23.42
N HIS A 242 -1.43 -0.13 22.33
CA HIS A 242 -1.81 1.08 21.62
C HIS A 242 -2.64 2.00 22.50
N PHE A 243 -3.72 1.50 23.09
CA PHE A 243 -4.64 2.30 23.88
C PHE A 243 -3.98 2.95 25.11
N ASP A 244 -3.15 2.21 25.85
CA ASP A 244 -2.40 2.71 27.01
C ASP A 244 -1.42 3.83 26.61
N SER A 245 -0.75 3.71 25.46
CA SER A 245 0.12 4.76 24.93
C SER A 245 -0.65 6.08 24.71
N TYR A 246 -1.88 6.03 24.20
CA TYR A 246 -2.73 7.21 24.07
C TYR A 246 -3.21 7.71 25.43
N LEU A 247 -3.72 6.82 26.28
CA LEU A 247 -4.32 7.15 27.57
C LEU A 247 -3.33 7.86 28.50
N ARG A 248 -2.09 7.39 28.59
CA ARG A 248 -1.03 8.02 29.41
C ARG A 248 -0.79 9.48 29.05
N GLY A 249 -1.02 9.86 27.80
CA GLY A 249 -0.90 11.23 27.33
C GLY A 249 -1.94 12.20 27.93
N TRP A 250 -3.05 11.66 28.45
CA TRP A 250 -4.23 12.39 28.92
C TRP A 250 -4.48 12.26 30.43
N LEU A 251 -3.76 11.38 31.12
CA LEU A 251 -3.89 11.19 32.56
C LEU A 251 -2.92 12.08 33.37
N GLY A 252 -3.23 12.22 34.66
CA GLY A 252 -2.39 12.93 35.64
C GLY A 252 -2.24 14.43 35.40
N ALA A 253 -1.22 15.04 36.03
CA ALA A 253 -0.99 16.48 35.96
C ALA A 253 -0.66 16.98 34.55
N GLY A 254 0.08 16.19 33.76
CA GLY A 254 0.41 16.53 32.37
C GLY A 254 -0.81 16.53 31.45
N GLY A 255 -1.70 15.54 31.59
CA GLY A 255 -2.97 15.50 30.86
C GLY A 255 -3.88 16.68 31.20
N LYS A 256 -3.96 17.06 32.48
CA LYS A 256 -4.70 18.25 32.91
C LYS A 256 -4.18 19.53 32.24
N LEU A 257 -2.86 19.73 32.23
CA LEU A 257 -2.25 20.89 31.56
C LEU A 257 -2.63 20.96 30.08
N LYS A 258 -2.57 19.83 29.36
CA LYS A 258 -2.97 19.76 27.94
C LYS A 258 -4.44 20.09 27.73
N LEU A 259 -5.33 19.62 28.61
CA LEU A 259 -6.75 19.95 28.56
C LEU A 259 -6.98 21.46 28.77
N ASP A 260 -6.30 22.07 29.75
CA ASP A 260 -6.37 23.50 30.00
C ASP A 260 -5.84 24.31 28.78
N GLU A 261 -4.74 23.85 28.15
CA GLU A 261 -4.20 24.45 26.92
C GLU A 261 -5.16 24.33 25.72
N LEU A 262 -5.79 23.16 25.54
CA LEU A 262 -6.80 22.96 24.48
C LEU A 262 -8.01 23.85 24.71
N GLN A 263 -8.49 23.95 25.95
CA GLN A 263 -9.59 24.83 26.33
C GLN A 263 -9.26 26.30 26.03
N ASP A 264 -8.06 26.76 26.39
CA ASP A 264 -7.59 28.12 26.08
C ASP A 264 -7.50 28.38 24.58
N ARG A 265 -6.97 27.43 23.79
CA ARG A 265 -6.93 27.52 22.32
C ARG A 265 -8.31 27.57 21.70
N MET A 266 -9.27 26.78 22.19
CA MET A 266 -10.66 26.84 21.73
C MET A 266 -11.29 28.21 22.00
N THR A 267 -11.02 28.80 23.16
CA THR A 267 -11.50 30.14 23.51
C THR A 267 -10.87 31.22 22.61
N LYS A 268 -9.57 31.11 22.32
CA LYS A 268 -8.83 32.07 21.48
C LYS A 268 -9.09 31.91 19.98
N MET A 269 -9.40 30.70 19.53
CA MET A 269 -9.53 30.34 18.11
C MET A 269 -10.77 29.44 17.87
N PRO A 270 -12.00 29.92 18.15
CA PRO A 270 -13.22 29.11 18.08
C PRO A 270 -13.56 28.60 16.67
N GLN A 271 -13.03 29.24 15.63
CA GLN A 271 -13.21 28.83 14.24
C GLN A 271 -12.44 27.56 13.85
N ILE A 272 -11.44 27.16 14.64
CA ILE A 272 -10.64 25.95 14.36
C ILE A 272 -11.32 24.75 15.02
N GLY A 273 -12.23 24.10 14.29
CA GLY A 273 -13.00 22.95 14.77
C GLY A 273 -12.14 21.79 15.33
N ALA A 274 -10.91 21.64 14.83
CA ALA A 274 -9.97 20.61 15.28
C ALA A 274 -9.67 20.67 16.79
N TYR A 275 -9.60 21.87 17.40
CA TYR A 275 -9.36 21.99 18.84
C TYR A 275 -10.54 21.47 19.67
N ARG A 276 -11.77 21.66 19.19
CA ARG A 276 -12.96 21.12 19.85
C ARG A 276 -12.96 19.59 19.80
N THR A 277 -12.64 19.01 18.65
CA THR A 277 -12.51 17.55 18.48
C THR A 277 -11.46 16.97 19.43
N GLN A 278 -10.24 17.54 19.44
CA GLN A 278 -9.16 17.09 20.34
C GLN A 278 -9.53 17.22 21.82
N PHE A 279 -10.24 18.29 22.19
CA PHE A 279 -10.71 18.48 23.56
C PHE A 279 -11.76 17.45 23.96
N ASP A 280 -12.77 17.20 23.11
CA ASP A 280 -13.79 16.18 23.35
C ASP A 280 -13.16 14.77 23.45
N GLU A 281 -12.20 14.44 22.58
CA GLU A 281 -11.44 13.19 22.65
C GLU A 281 -10.66 13.06 23.97
N ALA A 282 -9.95 14.11 24.37
CA ALA A 282 -9.19 14.12 25.61
C ALA A 282 -10.08 13.93 26.85
N LEU A 283 -11.28 14.51 26.85
CA LEU A 283 -12.28 14.24 27.87
C LEU A 283 -12.73 12.78 27.86
N ALA A 284 -13.01 12.20 26.69
CA ALA A 284 -13.39 10.79 26.58
C ALA A 284 -12.32 9.84 27.13
N PHE A 285 -11.03 10.09 26.84
CA PHE A 285 -9.93 9.31 27.42
C PHE A 285 -9.83 9.48 28.93
N ARG A 286 -9.93 10.71 29.45
CA ARG A 286 -9.84 10.95 30.89
C ARG A 286 -10.98 10.27 31.64
N ASP A 287 -12.21 10.40 31.12
CA ASP A 287 -13.42 10.02 31.85
C ASP A 287 -13.77 8.53 31.68
N HIS A 288 -13.45 7.93 30.53
CA HIS A 288 -13.83 6.55 30.19
C HIS A 288 -12.64 5.64 29.88
N GLY A 289 -11.45 6.18 29.68
CA GLY A 289 -10.28 5.40 29.27
C GLY A 289 -9.82 4.35 30.28
N PRO A 290 -9.72 4.65 31.59
CA PRO A 290 -9.33 3.65 32.59
C PRO A 290 -10.25 2.42 32.63
N GLU A 291 -11.57 2.63 32.54
CA GLU A 291 -12.56 1.55 32.52
C GLU A 291 -12.40 0.67 31.28
N LEU A 292 -12.21 1.27 30.10
CA LEU A 292 -11.96 0.50 28.89
C LEU A 292 -10.63 -0.27 28.97
N LEU A 293 -9.57 0.33 29.51
CA LEU A 293 -8.28 -0.35 29.66
C LEU A 293 -8.39 -1.56 30.60
N GLU A 294 -9.14 -1.44 31.70
CA GLU A 294 -9.44 -2.56 32.60
C GLU A 294 -10.22 -3.66 31.88
N ALA A 295 -11.23 -3.30 31.08
CA ALA A 295 -12.01 -4.26 30.30
C ALA A 295 -11.18 -4.97 29.21
N LEU A 296 -10.29 -4.25 28.52
CA LEU A 296 -9.34 -4.84 27.58
C LEU A 296 -8.39 -5.82 28.29
N ALA A 297 -7.91 -5.48 29.49
CA ALA A 297 -7.08 -6.38 30.31
C ALA A 297 -7.83 -7.64 30.71
N ALA A 298 -9.08 -7.50 31.18
CA ALA A 298 -9.92 -8.63 31.54
C ALA A 298 -10.20 -9.56 30.35
N TRP A 299 -10.44 -8.99 29.15
CA TRP A 299 -10.59 -9.77 27.92
C TRP A 299 -9.31 -10.52 27.53
N ARG A 300 -8.15 -9.85 27.55
CA ARG A 300 -6.85 -10.48 27.29
C ARG A 300 -6.62 -11.66 28.23
N ASP A 301 -6.83 -11.45 29.53
CA ASP A 301 -6.59 -12.45 30.56
C ASP A 301 -7.57 -13.62 30.42
N HIS A 302 -8.83 -13.34 30.09
CA HIS A 302 -9.81 -14.37 29.78
C HIS A 302 -9.42 -15.21 28.57
N ALA A 303 -9.03 -14.56 27.46
CA ALA A 303 -8.60 -15.24 26.23
C ALA A 303 -7.35 -16.08 26.45
N ALA A 304 -6.34 -15.56 27.17
CA ALA A 304 -5.11 -16.26 27.50
C ALA A 304 -5.33 -17.48 28.43
N ALA A 305 -6.44 -17.52 29.17
CA ALA A 305 -6.82 -18.66 29.99
C ALA A 305 -7.52 -19.79 29.20
N GLN A 306 -7.94 -19.54 27.96
CA GLN A 306 -8.55 -20.55 27.09
C GLN A 306 -7.48 -21.36 26.34
N PRO A 307 -7.80 -22.57 25.82
CA PRO A 307 -6.92 -23.29 24.92
C PRO A 307 -6.67 -22.44 23.64
N PRO A 308 -5.41 -22.17 23.26
CA PRO A 308 -5.10 -21.14 22.26
C PRO A 308 -5.66 -21.45 20.86
N LEU A 309 -5.78 -22.72 20.50
CA LEU A 309 -6.33 -23.15 19.20
C LEU A 309 -7.83 -23.42 19.23
N ALA A 310 -8.50 -23.33 20.38
CA ALA A 310 -9.95 -23.50 20.44
C ALA A 310 -10.64 -22.29 19.78
N PRO A 311 -11.79 -22.51 19.11
CA PRO A 311 -12.53 -21.43 18.49
C PRO A 311 -13.01 -20.41 19.52
N VAL A 312 -12.94 -19.13 19.17
CA VAL A 312 -13.48 -18.04 20.00
C VAL A 312 -14.99 -18.16 20.09
N ASP A 313 -15.56 -17.94 21.29
CA ASP A 313 -17.01 -17.83 21.45
C ASP A 313 -17.52 -16.55 20.76
N PRO A 314 -18.38 -16.66 19.72
CA PRO A 314 -18.89 -15.50 19.00
C PRO A 314 -19.73 -14.55 19.86
N GLU A 315 -20.36 -15.03 20.94
CA GLU A 315 -21.13 -14.17 21.85
C GLU A 315 -20.21 -13.35 22.75
N ALA A 316 -19.20 -13.98 23.35
CA ALA A 316 -18.18 -13.30 24.14
C ALA A 316 -17.42 -12.25 23.31
N LEU A 317 -17.02 -12.61 22.09
CA LEU A 317 -16.35 -11.70 21.16
C LEU A 317 -17.21 -10.48 20.83
N ARG A 318 -18.49 -10.71 20.50
CA ARG A 318 -19.44 -9.63 20.21
C ARG A 318 -19.64 -8.71 21.41
N ALA A 319 -19.79 -9.27 22.60
CA ALA A 319 -19.94 -8.50 23.84
C ALA A 319 -18.72 -7.59 24.08
N HIS A 320 -17.51 -8.13 23.87
CA HIS A 320 -16.27 -7.36 23.96
C HIS A 320 -16.23 -6.18 22.98
N PHE A 321 -16.56 -6.41 21.71
CA PHE A 321 -16.54 -5.34 20.70
C PHE A 321 -17.70 -4.34 20.84
N VAL A 322 -18.84 -4.71 21.43
CA VAL A 322 -19.91 -3.75 21.80
C VAL A 322 -19.39 -2.74 22.83
N GLN A 323 -18.63 -3.18 23.82
CA GLN A 323 -18.05 -2.28 24.82
C GLN A 323 -17.04 -1.30 24.17
N ARG A 324 -16.17 -1.80 23.29
CA ARG A 324 -15.22 -0.98 22.53
C ARG A 324 -15.93 0.02 21.63
N ALA A 325 -16.98 -0.40 20.93
CA ALA A 325 -17.80 0.46 20.09
C ALA A 325 -18.48 1.58 20.90
N GLY A 326 -18.92 1.27 22.13
CA GLY A 326 -19.40 2.27 23.09
C GLY A 326 -18.39 3.40 23.32
N PHE A 327 -17.14 3.06 23.66
CA PHE A 327 -16.09 4.07 23.80
C PHE A 327 -15.77 4.77 22.47
N ALA A 328 -15.64 4.03 21.37
CA ALA A 328 -15.32 4.57 20.05
C ALA A 328 -16.38 5.57 19.55
N SER A 329 -17.63 5.47 20.01
CA SER A 329 -18.69 6.46 19.72
C SER A 329 -18.46 7.82 20.36
N ASN A 330 -17.64 7.89 21.42
CA ASN A 330 -17.20 9.14 22.03
C ASN A 330 -16.00 9.76 21.30
N LEU A 331 -15.36 9.01 20.39
CA LEU A 331 -14.29 9.52 19.54
C LEU A 331 -14.89 10.04 18.24
N LYS A 332 -14.75 11.34 18.00
CA LYS A 332 -15.14 11.94 16.73
C LYS A 332 -14.17 11.45 15.63
N PRO A 333 -14.64 11.25 14.39
CA PRO A 333 -13.73 11.11 13.26
C PRO A 333 -12.88 12.39 13.17
N SER A 334 -11.57 12.29 13.37
CA SER A 334 -10.68 13.42 13.15
C SER A 334 -10.56 13.67 11.64
N SER A 335 -10.57 14.94 11.24
CA SER A 335 -10.28 15.32 9.85
C SER A 335 -8.83 15.02 9.45
N ASP A 336 -7.93 14.91 10.43
CA ASP A 336 -6.61 14.32 10.23
C ASP A 336 -6.75 12.80 10.20
N GLU A 337 -7.07 12.26 9.03
CA GLU A 337 -7.31 10.83 8.78
C GLU A 337 -6.14 9.94 9.24
N VAL A 338 -4.92 10.49 9.28
CA VAL A 338 -3.69 9.71 9.47
C VAL A 338 -3.49 9.20 10.91
N PHE A 339 -4.01 9.87 11.95
CA PHE A 339 -3.71 9.53 13.34
C PHE A 339 -4.91 9.07 14.17
N GLY A 340 -6.09 9.69 13.99
CA GLY A 340 -7.30 9.34 14.76
C GLY A 340 -8.04 8.11 14.24
N GLN A 341 -7.97 7.83 12.94
CA GLN A 341 -8.51 6.59 12.37
C GLN A 341 -7.82 5.37 12.96
N ASN A 342 -6.50 5.43 13.25
CA ASN A 342 -5.78 4.27 13.77
C ASN A 342 -6.34 3.76 15.09
N LEU A 343 -6.65 4.62 16.06
CA LEU A 343 -7.19 4.13 17.33
C LEU A 343 -8.67 3.78 17.24
N ARG A 344 -9.49 4.63 16.60
CA ARG A 344 -10.93 4.34 16.48
C ARG A 344 -11.17 3.06 15.69
N SER A 345 -10.49 2.87 14.56
CA SER A 345 -10.54 1.62 13.78
C SER A 345 -9.96 0.47 14.57
N CYS A 346 -8.84 0.64 15.29
CA CYS A 346 -8.35 -0.37 16.22
C CYS A 346 -9.44 -0.80 17.22
N LEU A 347 -10.16 0.13 17.85
CA LEU A 347 -11.24 -0.23 18.78
C LEU A 347 -12.43 -0.93 18.11
N LEU A 348 -12.77 -0.59 16.87
CA LEU A 348 -13.93 -1.17 16.18
C LEU A 348 -13.62 -2.50 15.48
N GLU A 349 -12.44 -2.61 14.88
CA GLU A 349 -12.05 -3.68 13.96
C GLU A 349 -10.97 -4.60 14.54
N GLY A 350 -10.32 -4.17 15.63
CA GLY A 350 -9.18 -4.83 16.27
C GLY A 350 -7.82 -4.39 15.73
N SER A 351 -6.75 -4.84 16.37
CA SER A 351 -5.36 -4.54 16.00
C SER A 351 -4.81 -5.42 14.87
N HIS A 352 -5.63 -5.81 13.89
CA HIS A 352 -5.23 -6.75 12.83
C HIS A 352 -4.00 -6.28 12.03
N LEU A 353 -3.87 -4.98 11.74
CA LEU A 353 -2.70 -4.44 11.03
C LEU A 353 -1.41 -4.62 11.84
N ALA A 354 -1.45 -4.36 13.15
CA ALA A 354 -0.28 -4.52 14.02
C ALA A 354 0.12 -6.00 14.18
N LEU A 355 -0.87 -6.89 14.27
CA LEU A 355 -0.62 -8.33 14.27
C LEU A 355 -0.01 -8.79 12.95
N TRP A 356 -0.49 -8.28 11.82
CA TRP A 356 0.08 -8.56 10.50
C TRP A 356 1.53 -8.07 10.41
N GLU A 357 1.83 -6.82 10.78
CA GLU A 357 3.21 -6.29 10.84
C GLU A 357 4.14 -7.15 11.70
N GLY A 358 3.61 -7.78 12.77
CA GLY A 358 4.37 -8.71 13.61
C GLY A 358 4.78 -10.01 12.90
N ILE A 359 4.06 -10.43 11.84
CA ILE A 359 4.26 -11.72 11.18
C ILE A 359 4.54 -11.64 9.67
N ASP A 360 4.37 -10.48 9.04
CA ASP A 360 4.41 -10.32 7.59
C ASP A 360 5.74 -10.77 6.95
N HIS A 361 6.86 -10.52 7.62
CA HIS A 361 8.19 -10.91 7.20
C HIS A 361 8.36 -12.44 7.22
N MET A 362 7.62 -13.17 8.05
CA MET A 362 7.60 -14.65 8.03
C MET A 362 6.71 -15.16 6.91
N VAL A 363 5.59 -14.50 6.62
CA VAL A 363 4.67 -14.88 5.53
C VAL A 363 5.26 -14.59 4.15
N SER A 364 6.04 -13.50 4.04
CA SER A 364 6.65 -13.04 2.79
C SER A 364 7.84 -13.89 2.37
N ASP A 365 8.47 -14.60 3.31
CA ASP A 365 9.66 -15.41 3.15
C ASP A 365 9.31 -16.90 3.18
N PRO A 366 9.33 -17.61 2.03
CA PRO A 366 8.98 -19.04 1.97
C PRO A 366 9.77 -19.92 2.94
N GLU A 367 11.00 -19.55 3.30
CA GLU A 367 11.85 -20.32 4.24
C GLU A 367 11.40 -20.15 5.70
N LYS A 368 10.66 -19.07 6.01
CA LYS A 368 10.16 -18.76 7.35
C LYS A 368 8.69 -19.10 7.54
N LEU A 369 7.98 -19.46 6.48
CA LEU A 369 6.55 -19.74 6.54
C LEU A 369 6.20 -20.82 7.57
N GLY A 370 7.03 -21.86 7.70
CA GLY A 370 6.87 -22.93 8.69
C GLY A 370 7.17 -22.53 10.14
N GLN A 371 7.67 -21.31 10.37
CA GLN A 371 7.97 -20.77 11.71
C GLN A 371 6.80 -19.97 12.30
N ILE A 372 5.77 -19.70 11.50
CA ILE A 372 4.58 -18.98 11.95
C ILE A 372 3.88 -19.83 13.02
N ASN A 373 3.65 -19.23 14.19
CA ASN A 373 2.90 -19.89 15.25
C ASN A 373 1.49 -20.23 14.76
N GLU A 374 1.02 -21.43 15.05
CA GLU A 374 -0.24 -21.98 14.58
C GLU A 374 -1.45 -21.09 14.89
N ILE A 375 -1.42 -20.31 15.98
CA ILE A 375 -2.49 -19.34 16.31
C ILE A 375 -2.69 -18.28 15.21
N TYR A 376 -1.66 -17.98 14.42
CA TYR A 376 -1.69 -16.99 13.35
C TYR A 376 -2.01 -17.57 11.98
N ARG A 377 -2.06 -18.89 11.81
CA ARG A 377 -2.13 -19.51 10.48
C ARG A 377 -3.36 -19.07 9.68
N ASP A 378 -4.55 -19.26 10.24
CA ASP A 378 -5.82 -18.84 9.62
C ASP A 378 -5.88 -17.33 9.38
N PHE A 379 -5.33 -16.54 10.30
CA PHE A 379 -5.26 -15.09 10.18
C PHE A 379 -4.37 -14.67 9.02
N ALA A 380 -3.15 -15.21 8.96
CA ALA A 380 -2.19 -14.91 7.91
C ALA A 380 -2.72 -15.31 6.53
N GLU A 381 -3.39 -16.47 6.44
CA GLU A 381 -4.06 -16.92 5.21
C GLU A 381 -5.19 -15.97 4.81
N THR A 382 -6.07 -15.62 5.74
CA THR A 382 -7.19 -14.71 5.49
C THR A 382 -6.70 -13.31 5.06
N TYR A 383 -5.61 -12.83 5.66
CA TYR A 383 -5.01 -11.54 5.36
C TYR A 383 -4.26 -11.55 4.00
N ALA A 384 -3.54 -12.62 3.70
CA ALA A 384 -2.81 -12.78 2.45
C ALA A 384 -3.76 -12.89 1.24
N THR A 385 -4.90 -13.58 1.40
CA THR A 385 -5.86 -13.89 0.34
C THR A 385 -7.00 -12.87 0.19
N GLY A 386 -7.12 -11.92 1.12
CA GLY A 386 -8.13 -10.85 1.07
C GLY A 386 -7.80 -9.73 0.07
N TRP A 387 -8.65 -8.71 0.01
CA TRP A 387 -8.39 -7.48 -0.76
C TRP A 387 -7.14 -6.74 -0.26
N ARG A 388 -6.14 -6.59 -1.14
CA ARG A 388 -4.86 -5.90 -0.87
C ARG A 388 -4.64 -4.65 -1.73
N ASN A 389 -5.71 -4.12 -2.32
CA ASN A 389 -5.70 -3.01 -3.28
C ASN A 389 -5.05 -3.28 -4.64
N HIS A 390 -4.80 -4.55 -4.98
CA HIS A 390 -4.36 -4.95 -6.33
C HIS A 390 -5.55 -5.14 -7.25
N ARG A 391 -5.53 -4.52 -8.42
CA ARG A 391 -6.63 -4.61 -9.39
C ARG A 391 -6.15 -4.58 -10.83
N LEU A 392 -6.96 -5.21 -11.68
CA LEU A 392 -6.95 -5.01 -13.12
C LEU A 392 -8.17 -4.17 -13.48
N PHE A 393 -7.94 -3.10 -14.26
CA PHE A 393 -8.94 -2.08 -14.57
C PHE A 393 -9.53 -1.41 -13.31
N GLY A 394 -10.58 -0.61 -13.47
CA GLY A 394 -11.26 0.04 -12.34
C GLY A 394 -10.87 1.49 -12.08
N ILE A 395 -11.53 2.05 -11.08
CA ILE A 395 -11.33 3.41 -10.59
C ILE A 395 -10.18 3.37 -9.60
N GLU A 396 -8.99 3.70 -10.08
CA GLU A 396 -7.88 3.83 -9.18
C GLU A 396 -8.14 4.96 -8.18
N PRO A 397 -7.97 4.71 -6.88
CA PRO A 397 -8.30 5.67 -5.86
C PRO A 397 -7.46 6.94 -5.97
N GLU A 398 -7.92 8.00 -5.31
CA GLU A 398 -7.11 9.20 -5.17
C GLU A 398 -5.89 8.91 -4.29
N PHE A 399 -4.73 9.36 -4.78
CA PHE A 399 -3.50 9.39 -4.01
C PHE A 399 -3.18 10.84 -3.69
N PRO A 400 -2.96 11.16 -2.40
CA PRO A 400 -2.50 12.49 -2.04
C PRO A 400 -1.19 12.76 -2.79
N ASN A 401 -1.07 13.97 -3.34
CA ASN A 401 0.13 14.46 -4.04
C ASN A 401 0.43 13.85 -5.42
N ASN A 402 -0.53 13.18 -6.07
CA ASN A 402 -0.37 12.82 -7.47
C ASN A 402 -0.74 14.02 -8.38
N SER A 403 0.22 14.52 -9.15
CA SER A 403 0.00 15.59 -10.12
C SER A 403 -0.14 15.11 -11.56
N GLU A 404 -0.17 13.80 -11.82
CA GLU A 404 -0.26 13.27 -13.19
C GLU A 404 -1.59 13.63 -13.85
N ASP A 405 -1.56 13.88 -15.17
CA ASP A 405 -2.77 14.16 -15.94
C ASP A 405 -3.40 12.84 -16.40
N ARG A 406 -4.54 12.50 -15.80
CA ARG A 406 -5.30 11.27 -16.04
C ARG A 406 -6.59 11.51 -16.83
N ARG A 407 -6.77 12.70 -17.41
CA ARG A 407 -7.98 13.01 -18.21
C ARG A 407 -8.09 12.08 -19.41
N GLY A 408 -9.24 11.43 -19.54
CA GLY A 408 -9.52 10.46 -20.62
C GLY A 408 -8.62 9.21 -20.55
N GLN A 409 -8.14 8.86 -19.36
CA GLN A 409 -7.38 7.64 -19.12
C GLN A 409 -8.02 6.81 -18.02
N ASP A 410 -7.86 5.49 -18.13
CA ASP A 410 -8.24 4.53 -17.11
C ASP A 410 -7.04 3.64 -16.76
N SER A 411 -7.08 3.10 -15.54
CA SER A 411 -6.05 2.17 -15.07
C SER A 411 -6.18 0.86 -15.84
N VAL A 412 -5.06 0.31 -16.31
CA VAL A 412 -4.98 -1.06 -16.84
C VAL A 412 -4.73 -2.02 -15.69
N ILE A 413 -3.77 -1.68 -14.82
CA ILE A 413 -3.42 -2.45 -13.63
C ILE A 413 -2.94 -1.48 -12.56
N SER A 414 -3.28 -1.76 -11.30
CA SER A 414 -2.69 -1.12 -10.13
C SER A 414 -2.25 -2.18 -9.13
N ILE A 415 -1.00 -2.08 -8.70
CA ILE A 415 -0.36 -2.95 -7.71
C ILE A 415 0.06 -2.08 -6.54
N ALA A 416 -0.55 -2.31 -5.38
CA ALA A 416 -0.22 -1.62 -4.15
C ALA A 416 1.16 -2.04 -3.60
N SER A 417 1.67 -1.25 -2.67
CA SER A 417 2.82 -1.57 -1.84
C SER A 417 2.49 -2.76 -0.94
N ASP A 418 3.16 -3.89 -1.16
CA ASP A 418 2.81 -5.17 -0.55
C ASP A 418 4.06 -6.02 -0.28
N ALA A 419 4.29 -6.37 0.99
CA ALA A 419 5.40 -7.20 1.42
C ALA A 419 5.41 -8.56 0.72
N LEU A 420 4.24 -9.15 0.48
CA LEU A 420 4.10 -10.48 -0.13
C LEU A 420 4.55 -10.51 -1.59
N LEU A 421 4.53 -9.35 -2.24
CA LEU A 421 4.96 -9.13 -3.62
C LEU A 421 6.32 -8.43 -3.70
N GLY A 422 6.94 -8.09 -2.57
CA GLY A 422 8.19 -7.31 -2.55
C GLY A 422 8.08 -5.94 -3.23
N THR A 423 6.87 -5.35 -3.31
CA THR A 423 6.62 -4.05 -3.94
C THR A 423 6.73 -2.87 -2.97
N GLN A 424 7.19 -3.12 -1.74
CA GLN A 424 7.34 -2.10 -0.70
C GLN A 424 8.56 -1.18 -0.90
N CYS A 425 8.39 0.06 -0.46
CA CYS A 425 9.41 1.10 -0.37
C CYS A 425 9.09 2.08 0.77
N GLU A 426 10.06 2.93 1.14
CA GLU A 426 9.94 3.92 2.20
C GLU A 426 8.85 4.97 1.93
N HIS A 427 8.68 5.36 0.67
CA HIS A 427 7.77 6.44 0.27
C HIS A 427 6.82 6.02 -0.85
N PHE A 428 6.60 4.72 -1.06
CA PHE A 428 5.81 4.20 -2.19
C PHE A 428 4.60 3.42 -1.70
N TYR A 429 3.43 3.81 -2.18
CA TYR A 429 2.15 3.17 -1.94
C TYR A 429 1.75 2.18 -3.05
N GLY A 430 2.47 2.15 -4.18
CA GLY A 430 2.21 1.25 -5.30
C GLY A 430 2.52 1.84 -6.67
N VAL A 431 2.28 1.05 -7.72
CA VAL A 431 2.39 1.43 -9.13
C VAL A 431 1.10 1.18 -9.86
N SER A 432 0.77 2.03 -10.82
CA SER A 432 -0.28 1.74 -11.80
C SER A 432 0.14 2.09 -13.23
N ILE A 433 -0.46 1.41 -14.19
CA ILE A 433 -0.32 1.68 -15.61
C ILE A 433 -1.64 2.24 -16.11
N TRP A 434 -1.58 3.34 -16.84
CA TRP A 434 -2.76 4.05 -17.34
C TRP A 434 -2.70 4.17 -18.85
N CYS A 435 -3.80 3.85 -19.53
CA CYS A 435 -3.94 4.03 -20.97
C CYS A 435 -5.14 4.92 -21.28
N ARG A 436 -5.23 5.41 -22.51
CA ARG A 436 -6.45 6.11 -22.95
C ARG A 436 -7.65 5.16 -22.84
N SER A 437 -8.77 5.67 -22.34
CA SER A 437 -9.99 4.88 -22.18
C SER A 437 -10.47 4.27 -23.49
N GLU A 438 -10.35 5.02 -24.60
CA GLU A 438 -10.70 4.56 -25.94
C GLU A 438 -9.78 3.43 -26.44
N ASP A 439 -8.50 3.48 -26.07
CA ASP A 439 -7.51 2.46 -26.43
C ASP A 439 -7.76 1.17 -25.64
N ILE A 440 -8.05 1.27 -24.34
CA ILE A 440 -8.42 0.12 -23.49
C ILE A 440 -9.66 -0.58 -24.06
N ALA A 441 -10.69 0.18 -24.46
CA ALA A 441 -11.91 -0.37 -25.04
C ALA A 441 -11.65 -1.16 -26.36
N GLN A 442 -10.53 -0.89 -27.03
CA GLN A 442 -10.10 -1.57 -28.26
C GLN A 442 -9.01 -2.61 -28.01
N GLY A 443 -8.60 -2.85 -26.75
CA GLY A 443 -7.50 -3.74 -26.40
C GLY A 443 -6.11 -3.20 -26.76
N ALA A 444 -5.99 -1.92 -27.10
CA ALA A 444 -4.74 -1.27 -27.51
C ALA A 444 -3.95 -0.77 -26.28
N LEU A 445 -3.23 -1.65 -25.60
CA LEU A 445 -2.52 -1.32 -24.35
C LEU A 445 -1.08 -0.80 -24.55
N GLY A 446 -0.82 -0.09 -25.66
CA GLY A 446 0.53 0.36 -26.03
C GLY A 446 0.86 1.83 -25.76
N SER A 447 -0.16 2.65 -25.48
CA SER A 447 -0.09 4.11 -25.36
C SER A 447 -0.61 4.56 -24.00
N GLY A 448 0.30 4.98 -23.13
CA GLY A 448 -0.08 5.32 -21.76
C GLY A 448 1.06 5.86 -20.92
N GLN A 449 0.90 5.78 -19.61
CA GLN A 449 1.91 6.20 -18.63
C GLN A 449 1.96 5.25 -17.45
N VAL A 450 3.14 5.19 -16.82
CA VAL A 450 3.32 4.56 -15.51
C VAL A 450 3.23 5.63 -14.44
N ILE A 451 2.36 5.42 -13.46
CA ILE A 451 2.20 6.30 -12.30
C ILE A 451 2.75 5.60 -11.07
N ARG A 452 3.64 6.31 -10.38
CA ARG A 452 4.15 5.93 -9.07
C ARG A 452 3.33 6.60 -7.99
N HIS A 453 2.80 5.83 -7.05
CA HIS A 453 2.04 6.35 -5.93
C HIS A 453 3.03 6.63 -4.80
N CYS A 454 3.42 7.89 -4.59
CA CYS A 454 4.41 8.24 -3.58
C CYS A 454 3.85 9.12 -2.46
N ALA A 455 4.38 8.94 -1.25
CA ALA A 455 4.29 9.91 -0.16
C ALA A 455 5.27 11.05 -0.45
N VAL A 456 4.83 12.32 -0.31
CA VAL A 456 5.71 13.49 -0.45
C VAL A 456 6.33 13.88 0.87
#